data_AF-A0A1F4JUH0-F1
#
_entry.id   AF-A0A1F4JUH0-F1
#
_cell.length_a   1.000
_cell.length_b   1.000
_cell.length_c   1.000
_cell.angle_alpha   90.00
_cell.angle_beta   90.00
_cell.angle_gamma   90.00
#
_symmetry.space_group_name_H-M   'P 1'
#
loop_
_entity.id
_entity.type
_entity.pdbx_description
1 polymer ?
#
loop_
_entity_poly.entity_id
_entity_poly.type
_entity_poly.pdbx_seq_one_letter_code
_entity_poly.pdbx_strand_id
1 'polypeptide(L)' 'MSSKPSRTLTFKCTKCAKPVTVFLQKVSACSHIQPYQGICKCGELMRHATGQKDAVESYLASPAGEWAHHH' A
#
# COMPACT_ATOMS: atom_id res chain seq x y z
N MET A 1 14.68 -1.39 18.63
CA MET A 1 15.09 -1.15 17.23
C MET A 1 13.89 -0.59 16.50
N SER A 2 13.90 0.71 16.15
CA SER A 2 12.77 1.33 15.45
C SER A 2 12.87 0.96 13.97
N SER A 3 12.19 -0.11 13.58
CA SER A 3 12.16 -0.66 12.23
C SER A 3 11.56 0.38 11.28
N LYS A 4 12.40 1.21 10.66
CA LYS A 4 11.94 2.13 9.61
C LYS A 4 11.19 1.30 8.55
N PRO A 5 9.96 1.67 8.15
CA PRO A 5 9.28 0.96 7.09
C PRO A 5 10.17 0.88 5.86
N SER A 6 10.28 -0.32 5.29
CA SER A 6 10.88 -0.48 3.98
C SER A 6 10.15 0.41 3.00
N ARG A 7 10.89 1.23 2.24
CA ARG A 7 10.32 2.16 1.26
C ARG A 7 9.67 1.43 0.08
N THR A 8 10.01 0.17 -0.11
CA THR A 8 9.50 -0.69 -1.17
C THR A 8 9.26 -2.10 -0.63
N LEU A 9 8.27 -2.79 -1.20
CA LEU A 9 7.98 -4.20 -0.97
C LEU A 9 7.78 -4.87 -2.33
N THR A 10 8.12 -6.15 -2.44
CA THR A 10 7.93 -6.92 -3.68
C THR A 10 6.97 -8.07 -3.42
N PHE A 11 5.88 -8.11 -4.18
CA PHE A 11 4.82 -9.12 -4.09
C PHE A 11 4.62 -9.81 -5.43
N LYS A 12 3.94 -10.96 -5.45
CA LYS A 12 3.48 -11.58 -6.70
C LYS A 12 2.15 -10.95 -7.11
N CYS A 13 2.04 -10.53 -8.36
CA CYS A 13 0.78 -10.06 -8.93
C CYS A 13 -0.26 -11.18 -8.89
N THR A 14 -1.46 -10.91 -8.41
CA THR A 14 -2.57 -11.88 -8.40
C THR A 14 -3.01 -12.29 -9.80
N LYS A 15 -2.84 -11.39 -10.78
CA LYS A 15 -3.30 -11.60 -12.17
C LYS A 15 -2.31 -12.34 -13.06
N CYS A 16 -1.02 -12.03 -12.95
CA CYS A 16 0.00 -12.62 -13.83
C CYS A 16 1.11 -13.38 -13.09
N ALA A 17 1.03 -13.50 -11.76
CA ALA A 17 2.02 -14.15 -10.88
C ALA A 17 3.44 -13.57 -10.93
N LYS A 18 3.69 -12.54 -11.74
CA LYS A 18 4.99 -11.86 -11.85
C LYS A 18 5.28 -11.02 -10.62
N PRO A 19 6.56 -10.83 -10.26
CA PRO A 19 6.93 -9.93 -9.18
C PRO A 19 6.54 -8.48 -9.52
N VAL A 20 5.99 -7.79 -8.53
CA VAL A 20 5.56 -6.39 -8.56
C VAL A 20 6.14 -5.69 -7.36
N THR A 21 6.89 -4.63 -7.63
CA THR A 21 7.38 -3.74 -6.58
C THR A 21 6.33 -2.68 -6.31
N VAL A 22 5.88 -2.63 -5.06
CA VAL A 22 5.03 -1.56 -4.54
C VAL A 22 5.87 -0.62 -3.68
N PHE A 23 5.52 0.65 -3.71
CA PHE A 23 6.25 1.72 -3.06
C PHE A 23 5.43 2.28 -1.92
N LEU A 24 6.09 2.59 -0.81
CA LEU A 24 5.46 3.25 0.33
C LEU A 24 4.90 4.58 -0.17
N GLN A 25 3.58 4.73 -0.05
CA GLN A 25 2.88 5.95 -0.41
C GLN A 25 3.17 6.98 0.67
N LYS A 26 3.50 8.20 0.24
CA LYS A 26 3.77 9.31 1.14
C LYS A 26 2.43 9.85 1.65
N VAL A 27 1.82 9.16 2.60
CA VAL A 27 0.65 9.68 3.33
C VAL A 27 1.18 10.57 4.44
N SER A 28 0.84 11.86 4.37
CA SER A 28 1.48 12.92 5.17
C SER A 28 1.10 12.90 6.65
N ALA A 29 0.18 12.04 7.10
CA ALA A 29 -0.40 12.17 8.45
C ALA A 29 -0.59 10.88 9.25
N CYS A 30 -0.41 9.68 8.69
CA CYS A 30 -0.84 8.46 9.39
C CYS A 30 0.36 7.60 9.79
N SER A 31 0.94 7.86 10.96
CA SER A 31 2.03 7.04 11.55
C SER A 31 1.61 5.59 11.86
N HIS A 32 0.29 5.35 11.92
CA HIS A 32 -0.34 4.08 12.30
C HIS A 32 -0.69 3.21 11.08
N ILE A 33 -0.37 3.63 9.86
CA ILE A 33 -0.52 2.84 8.64
C ILE A 33 0.63 3.09 7.67
N GLN A 34 1.00 2.05 6.94
CA GLN A 34 2.04 2.06 5.92
C GLN A 34 1.38 1.59 4.63
N PRO A 35 0.78 2.52 3.87
CA PRO A 35 0.17 2.19 2.58
C PRO A 35 1.26 2.04 1.52
N TYR A 36 1.12 1.00 0.71
CA TYR A 36 1.96 0.67 -0.41
C TYR A 36 1.11 0.58 -1.67
N GLN A 37 1.64 1.06 -2.79
CA GLN A 37 1.00 0.99 -4.09
C GLN A 37 2.04 0.80 -5.19
N GLY A 38 1.67 0.04 -6.22
CA GLY A 38 2.48 -0.12 -7.43
C GLY A 38 1.65 -0.70 -8.56
N ILE A 39 2.09 -0.47 -9.79
CA ILE A 39 1.44 -1.01 -10.99
C ILE A 39 2.29 -2.16 -11.52
N CYS A 40 1.68 -3.33 -11.68
CA CYS A 40 2.31 -4.46 -12.34
C CYS A 40 2.54 -4.15 -13.82
N LYS A 41 3.57 -4.76 -14.44
CA LYS A 41 3.79 -4.69 -15.89
C LYS A 41 2.60 -5.17 -16.74
N CYS A 42 1.67 -5.94 -16.17
CA CYS A 42 0.43 -6.34 -16.85
C CYS A 42 -0.70 -5.31 -16.76
N GLY A 43 -0.47 -4.15 -16.13
CA GLY A 43 -1.48 -3.10 -15.90
C GLY A 43 -2.29 -3.26 -14.61
N GLU A 44 -2.02 -4.30 -13.81
CA GLU A 44 -2.75 -4.51 -12.55
C GLU A 44 -2.25 -3.57 -11.44
N LEU A 45 -3.16 -2.82 -10.83
CA LEU A 45 -2.85 -1.98 -9.67
C LEU A 45 -2.79 -2.84 -8.40
N MET A 46 -1.59 -2.99 -7.84
CA MET A 46 -1.37 -3.69 -6.59
C MET A 46 -1.37 -2.70 -5.43
N ARG A 47 -2.23 -2.95 -4.44
CA ARG A 47 -2.34 -2.17 -3.20
C ARG A 47 -2.10 -3.07 -2.00
N HIS A 48 -1.33 -2.57 -1.06
CA HIS A 48 -1.05 -3.25 0.20
C HIS A 48 -0.97 -2.22 1.30
N ALA A 49 -1.38 -2.54 2.51
CA ALA A 49 -1.17 -1.67 3.66
C ALA A 49 -0.96 -2.51 4.92
N THR A 50 -0.11 -1.99 5.80
CA THR A 50 0.16 -2.59 7.12
C THR A 50 -0.02 -1.55 8.20
N GLY A 51 -0.48 -1.95 9.39
CA GLY A 51 -0.70 -1.02 10.51
C GLY A 51 -1.99 -1.32 11.26
N GLN A 52 -2.64 -0.27 11.77
CA GLN A 52 -3.94 -0.34 12.43
C GLN A 52 -4.99 -0.93 11.49
N LYS A 53 -5.74 -1.92 11.99
CA LYS A 53 -6.69 -2.71 11.20
C LYS A 53 -7.73 -1.84 10.48
N ASP A 54 -8.34 -0.90 11.20
CA ASP A 54 -9.36 0.01 10.68
C ASP A 54 -8.82 0.88 9.52
N ALA A 55 -7.62 1.45 9.70
CA ALA A 55 -6.97 2.25 8.67
C ALA A 55 -6.61 1.41 7.44
N VAL A 56 -6.13 0.16 7.64
CA VAL A 56 -5.81 -0.77 6.55
C VAL A 56 -7.07 -1.14 5.76
N GLU A 57 -8.17 -1.47 6.45
CA GLU A 57 -9.45 -1.78 5.82
C GLU A 57 -9.97 -0.58 5.01
N SER A 58 -9.91 0.62 5.58
CA SER A 58 -10.30 1.86 4.90
C SER A 58 -9.44 2.14 3.65
N TYR A 59 -8.12 1.96 3.71
CA TYR A 59 -7.24 2.15 2.56
C TYR A 59 -7.50 1.16 1.42
N LEU A 60 -7.78 -0.10 1.77
CA LEU A 60 -8.09 -1.13 0.79
C LEU A 60 -9.50 -0.94 0.18
N ALA A 61 -10.44 -0.39 0.95
CA ALA A 61 -11.79 -0.08 0.50
C ALA A 61 -11.87 1.16 -0.41
N SER A 62 -10.97 2.14 -0.23
CA SER A 62 -10.99 3.36 -1.05
C SER A 62 -10.70 3.09 -2.54
N PRO A 63 -11.40 3.75 -3.47
CA PRO A 63 -11.03 3.76 -4.88
C PRO A 63 -9.67 4.44 -5.08
N ALA A 64 -9.00 4.08 -6.17
CA ALA A 64 -7.59 4.39 -6.41
C ALA A 64 -7.27 5.89 -6.32
N GLY A 65 -6.65 6.30 -5.21
CA GLY A 65 -6.09 7.64 -5.03
C GLY A 65 -6.87 8.57 -4.10
N GLU A 66 -8.06 8.18 -3.63
CA GLU A 66 -8.92 9.04 -2.80
C GLU A 66 -8.94 8.65 -1.31
N TRP A 67 -7.95 7.90 -0.84
CA TRP A 67 -7.86 7.59 0.59
C TRP A 67 -7.32 8.80 1.36
N ALA A 68 -8.23 9.61 1.87
CA ALA A 68 -7.97 10.60 2.91
C ALA A 68 -8.47 10.01 4.23
N HIS A 69 -7.56 9.44 5.04
CA HIS A 69 -7.86 9.23 6.46
C HIS A 69 -8.00 10.61 7.10
N HIS A 70 -9.25 11.04 7.30
CA HIS A 70 -9.56 12.10 8.23
C HIS A 70 -9.17 11.61 9.63
N HIS A 71 -8.28 12.34 10.28
CA HIS A 71 -7.96 12.15 11.70
C HIS A 71 -9.17 12.49 12.57
#